data_AF-A0AA51FH98-F1
#
_entry.id   AF-A0AA51FH98-F1
#
_cell.length_a   1.000
_cell.length_b   1.000
_cell.length_c   1.000
_cell.angle_alpha   90.00
_cell.angle_beta   90.00
_cell.angle_gamma   90.00
#
_symmetry.space_group_name_H-M   'P 1'
#
loop_
_entity.id
_entity.type
_entity.pdbx_description
1 polymer ?
#
loop_
_entity_poly.entity_id
_entity_poly.type
_entity_poly.pdbx_seq_one_letter_code
_entity_poly.pdbx_strand_id
1 'polypeptide(L)' 'ISNLPSPAVFGGGNPFLMYLCLTVLLQHRDYIMRNRMDYNELAMHFDKMVRKHNVNRVLNQARQMYALYLKQQANKTGDV' A
#
# COMPACT_ATOMS: atom_id res chain seq x y z
N ILE A 1 16.76 -1.85 -9.50
CA ILE A 1 15.38 -1.63 -8.99
C ILE A 1 15.21 -0.13 -8.86
N SER A 2 14.27 0.46 -9.60
CA SER A 2 14.01 1.90 -9.58
C SER A 2 13.58 2.36 -8.19
N ASN A 3 14.23 3.41 -7.70
CA ASN A 3 13.99 3.96 -6.37
C ASN A 3 12.62 4.66 -6.32
N LEU A 4 11.85 4.43 -5.24
CA LEU A 4 10.60 5.15 -5.03
C LEU A 4 10.85 6.67 -4.85
N PRO A 5 9.94 7.54 -5.34
CA PRO A 5 10.09 8.99 -5.24
C PRO A 5 10.14 9.46 -3.78
N SER A 6 10.67 10.68 -3.54
CA SER A 6 10.73 11.26 -2.20
C SER A 6 9.33 11.42 -1.57
N PRO A 7 9.22 11.48 -0.23
CA PRO A 7 7.93 11.60 0.44
C PRO A 7 7.10 12.82 0.00
N ALA A 8 7.77 13.90 -0.41
CA ALA A 8 7.14 15.14 -0.84
C ALA A 8 6.36 15.02 -2.15
N VAL A 9 6.72 14.09 -3.03
CA VAL A 9 6.08 13.91 -4.34
C VAL A 9 5.33 12.58 -4.46
N PHE A 10 5.73 11.57 -3.69
CA PHE A 10 5.08 10.26 -3.75
C PHE A 10 3.65 10.32 -3.21
N GLY A 11 2.69 9.78 -3.97
CA GLY A 11 1.27 9.83 -3.60
C GLY A 11 0.71 11.25 -3.51
N GLY A 12 1.25 12.21 -4.29
CA GLY A 12 0.81 13.61 -4.24
C GLY A 12 1.13 14.30 -2.92
N GLY A 13 2.24 13.92 -2.28
CA GLY A 13 2.63 14.41 -0.96
C GLY A 13 2.01 13.62 0.21
N ASN A 14 1.22 12.57 -0.07
CA ASN A 14 0.74 11.64 0.94
C ASN A 14 1.24 10.20 0.66
N PRO A 15 2.51 9.91 0.94
CA PRO A 15 3.09 8.60 0.69
C PRO A 15 2.46 7.50 1.57
N PHE A 16 2.00 7.84 2.78
CA PHE A 16 1.36 6.86 3.67
C PHE A 16 0.07 6.30 3.07
N LEU A 17 -0.73 7.14 2.39
CA LEU A 17 -1.93 6.69 1.69
C LEU A 17 -1.62 5.62 0.63
N MET A 18 -0.50 5.75 -0.09
CA MET A 18 -0.07 4.71 -1.03
C MET A 18 0.19 3.37 -0.34
N TYR A 19 0.82 3.38 0.85
CA TYR A 19 1.03 2.18 1.64
C TYR A 19 -0.27 1.61 2.22
N LEU A 20 -1.27 2.44 2.51
CA LEU A 20 -2.61 1.95 2.87
C LEU A 20 -3.27 1.21 1.70
N CYS A 21 -3.27 1.81 0.50
CA CYS A 21 -3.80 1.18 -0.71
C CYS A 21 -3.10 -0.15 -0.99
N LEU A 22 -1.76 -0.18 -0.94
CA LEU A 22 -0.97 -1.39 -1.12
C LEU A 22 -1.30 -2.45 -0.06
N THR A 23 -1.46 -2.07 1.20
CA THR A 23 -1.80 -3.01 2.27
C THR A 23 -3.14 -3.69 2.01
N VAL A 24 -4.16 -2.92 1.62
CA VAL A 24 -5.48 -3.46 1.29
C VAL A 24 -5.39 -4.42 0.10
N LEU A 25 -4.67 -4.06 -0.96
CA LEU A 25 -4.44 -4.95 -2.11
C LEU A 25 -3.73 -6.25 -1.69
N LEU A 26 -2.69 -6.15 -0.87
CA LEU A 26 -1.92 -7.32 -0.40
C LEU A 26 -2.75 -8.27 0.46
N GLN A 27 -3.63 -7.74 1.32
CA GLN A 27 -4.51 -8.58 2.15
C GLN A 27 -5.51 -9.40 1.34
N HIS A 28 -5.84 -8.97 0.12
CA HIS A 28 -6.78 -9.66 -0.77
C HIS A 28 -6.11 -10.36 -1.96
N ARG A 29 -4.80 -10.20 -2.14
CA ARG A 29 -4.04 -10.74 -3.28
C ARG A 29 -4.33 -12.21 -3.56
N ASP A 30 -4.24 -13.06 -2.55
CA ASP A 30 -4.37 -14.51 -2.75
C ASP A 30 -5.79 -14.90 -3.16
N TYR A 31 -6.80 -14.19 -2.64
CA TYR A 31 -8.20 -14.39 -3.03
C TYR A 31 -8.44 -13.92 -4.46
N ILE A 32 -7.95 -12.74 -4.83
CA ILE A 32 -8.08 -12.18 -6.19
C ILE A 32 -7.41 -13.11 -7.21
N MET A 33 -6.16 -13.52 -6.95
CA MET A 33 -5.38 -14.35 -7.87
C MET A 33 -5.93 -15.77 -8.00
N ARG A 34 -6.38 -16.38 -6.90
CA ARG A 34 -6.97 -17.72 -6.92
C ARG A 34 -8.25 -17.76 -7.76
N ASN A 35 -9.07 -16.72 -7.66
CA ASN A 35 -10.32 -16.62 -8.42
C ASN A 35 -10.14 -16.03 -9.82
N ARG A 36 -8.91 -15.66 -10.21
CA ARG A 36 -8.59 -15.05 -11.51
C ARG A 36 -9.48 -13.85 -11.86
N MET A 37 -9.71 -12.98 -10.86
CA MET A 37 -10.66 -11.88 -11.00
C MET A 37 -10.23 -10.90 -12.09
N ASP A 38 -11.18 -10.52 -12.94
CA ASP A 38 -10.99 -9.45 -13.91
C ASP A 38 -11.16 -8.05 -13.26
N TYR A 39 -11.03 -7.00 -14.06
CA TYR A 39 -11.14 -5.61 -13.59
C TYR A 39 -12.51 -5.31 -12.92
N ASN A 40 -13.60 -5.80 -13.51
CA ASN A 40 -14.95 -5.55 -13.01
C ASN A 40 -15.18 -6.30 -11.70
N GLU A 41 -14.75 -7.57 -11.64
CA GLU A 41 -14.83 -8.39 -10.43
C GLU A 41 -13.99 -7.82 -9.30
N LEU A 42 -12.81 -7.28 -9.61
CA LEU A 42 -11.94 -6.62 -8.64
C LEU A 42 -12.63 -5.39 -8.02
N ALA A 43 -13.26 -4.55 -8.86
CA ALA A 43 -14.01 -3.39 -8.40
C ALA A 43 -15.18 -3.82 -7.48
N MET A 44 -15.99 -4.78 -7.92
CA MET A 44 -17.08 -5.32 -7.11
C MET A 44 -16.61 -5.94 -5.78
N HIS A 45 -15.46 -6.63 -5.79
CA HIS A 45 -14.87 -7.22 -4.59
C HIS A 45 -14.53 -6.17 -3.55
N PHE A 46 -13.85 -5.09 -3.94
CA PHE A 46 -13.48 -4.03 -3.01
C PHE A 46 -14.67 -3.17 -2.56
N ASP A 47 -15.68 -2.96 -3.40
CA ASP A 47 -16.94 -2.33 -2.98
C ASP A 47 -17.64 -3.16 -1.90
N LYS A 48 -17.66 -4.49 -2.04
CA LYS A 48 -18.21 -5.39 -1.01
C LYS A 48 -17.41 -5.38 0.29
N MET A 49 -16.15 -4.96 0.27
CA MET A 49 -15.24 -4.89 1.43
C MET A 49 -15.31 -3.55 2.18
N VAL A 50 -16.05 -2.56 1.67
CA VAL A 50 -16.26 -1.28 2.37
C VAL A 50 -16.75 -1.54 3.80
N ARG A 51 -16.06 -0.93 4.78
CA ARG A 51 -16.28 -1.10 6.23
C ARG A 51 -16.06 -2.51 6.81
N LYS A 52 -15.61 -3.48 6.02
CA LYS A 52 -15.31 -4.86 6.48
C LYS A 52 -13.82 -5.11 6.75
N HIS A 53 -12.95 -4.16 6.40
CA HIS A 53 -11.52 -4.26 6.67
C HIS A 53 -11.23 -4.17 8.17
N ASN A 54 -10.32 -5.02 8.65
CA ASN A 54 -9.79 -4.88 10.00
C ASN A 54 -8.80 -3.71 10.03
N VAL A 55 -9.26 -2.56 10.51
CA VAL A 55 -8.51 -1.30 10.54
C VAL A 55 -7.17 -1.45 11.27
N ASN A 56 -7.14 -2.15 12.42
CA ASN A 56 -5.90 -2.33 13.19
C ASN A 56 -4.86 -3.12 12.39
N ARG A 57 -5.27 -4.20 11.73
CA ARG A 57 -4.37 -5.03 10.91
C ARG A 57 -3.83 -4.26 9.71
N VAL A 58 -4.71 -3.54 8.99
CA VAL A 58 -4.32 -2.70 7.85
C VAL A 58 -3.33 -1.62 8.28
N LEU A 59 -3.64 -0.88 9.35
CA LEU A 59 -2.78 0.21 9.82
C LEU A 59 -1.42 -0.30 10.33
N ASN A 60 -1.38 -1.43 11.03
CA ASN A 60 -0.13 -2.01 11.53
C ASN A 60 0.82 -2.38 10.38
N GLN A 61 0.32 -3.07 9.36
CA GLN A 61 1.12 -3.46 8.20
C GLN A 61 1.55 -2.24 7.37
N ALA A 62 0.64 -1.29 7.12
CA ALA A 62 0.96 -0.06 6.40
C ALA A 62 2.07 0.75 7.10
N ARG A 63 2.02 0.89 8.43
CA ARG A 63 3.06 1.56 9.22
C ARG A 63 4.42 0.88 9.08
N GLN A 64 4.48 -0.44 9.12
CA GLN A 64 5.73 -1.19 8.95
C GLN A 64 6.35 -0.94 7.57
N MET A 65 5.55 -1.04 6.49
CA MET A 65 6.04 -0.79 5.13
C MET A 65 6.48 0.67 4.94
N TYR A 66 5.70 1.61 5.47
CA TYR A 66 6.03 3.03 5.39
C TYR A 66 7.31 3.39 6.18
N ALA A 67 7.52 2.78 7.34
CA ALA A 67 8.75 2.97 8.12
C ALA A 67 9.99 2.46 7.37
N LEU A 68 9.89 1.34 6.65
CA LEU A 68 10.97 0.83 5.81
C LEU A 68 11.29 1.81 4.66
N TYR A 69 10.25 2.37 4.04
CA TYR A 69 10.42 3.40 3.02
C TYR A 69 11.09 4.66 3.55
N LEU A 70 10.68 5.17 4.72
CA LEU A 70 11.31 6.34 5.32
C LEU A 70 12.78 6.09 5.67
N LYS A 71 13.13 4.90 6.19
CA LYS A 71 14.53 4.51 6.41
C LYS A 71 15.34 4.52 5.10
N GLN A 72 14.77 3.97 4.03
CA GLN A 72 15.41 3.99 2.70
C GLN A 72 15.57 5.41 2.14
N GLN A 73 14.65 6.33 2.43
CA GLN A 73 14.78 7.73 2.02
C GLN A 73 15.82 8.49 2.87
N ALA A 74 15.82 8.28 4.19
CA ALA A 74 16.80 8.90 5.08
C ALA A 74 18.24 8.50 4.74
N ASN A 75 18.46 7.22 4.43
CA ASN A 75 19.77 6.74 3.99
C ASN A 75 20.25 7.42 2.70
N LYS A 76 19.34 7.86 1.81
CA LYS A 76 19.72 8.61 0.60
C LYS A 76 20.08 10.06 0.88
N THR A 77 19.46 10.67 1.89
CA THR A 77 19.73 12.07 2.25
C THR A 77 21.05 12.22 3.02
N GLY A 78 21.55 11.14 3.63
CA GLY A 78 22.84 11.13 4.33
C GLY A 78 24.08 11.01 3.43
N ASP A 79 23.91 10.76 2.13
CA ASP A 79 24.98 10.63 1.13
C ASP A 79 25.15 11.91 0.28
N VAL A 80 24.68 13.07 0.78
CA VAL A 80 24.86 14.41 0.16
C VAL A 80 25.66 15.31 1.10
#